data_AF-A0A2M8T0F8-F1
#
_entry.id   AF-A0A2M8T0F8-F1
#
_cell.length_a   1.000
_cell.length_b   1.000
_cell.length_c   1.000
_cell.angle_alpha   90.00
_cell.angle_beta   90.00
_cell.angle_gamma   90.00
#
_symmetry.space_group_name_H-M   'P 1'
#
loop_
_entity.id
_entity.type
_entity.pdbx_description
1 polymer ?
#
loop_
_entity_poly.entity_id
_entity_poly.type
_entity_poly.pdbx_seq_one_letter_code
_entity_poly.pdbx_strand_id
1 'polypeptide(L)'
;MATYILLLKEYEDDESVVYKFGPNENTMGKIKLNKITRKFSELEEIPNKDLPSTFYFDRAAQRLAVCLVREGGVFPEKTAFES
;
A
#
# COMPACT_ATOMS: atom_id res chain seq x y z
N MET A 1 20.77 1.71 -3.06
CA MET A 1 20.21 1.14 -1.82
C MET A 1 18.82 0.68 -2.15
N ALA A 2 18.57 -0.63 -2.10
CA ALA A 2 17.23 -1.15 -2.33
C ALA A 2 16.37 -0.80 -1.11
N THR A 3 15.24 -0.12 -1.34
CA THR A 3 14.26 0.12 -0.29
C THR A 3 13.22 -0.98 -0.32
N TYR A 4 13.12 -1.73 0.77
CA TYR A 4 12.11 -2.78 0.88
C TYR A 4 10.77 -2.16 1.23
N ILE A 5 9.74 -2.48 0.47
CA ILE A 5 8.36 -2.07 0.75
C ILE A 5 7.54 -3.34 0.93
N LEU A 6 6.95 -3.46 2.12
CA LEU A 6 6.02 -4.52 2.48
C LEU A 6 4.60 -3.98 2.46
N LEU A 7 3.73 -4.66 1.72
CA LEU A 7 2.29 -4.45 1.65
C LEU A 7 1.58 -5.67 2.25
N LEU A 8 0.73 -5.43 3.23
CA LEU A 8 -0.13 -6.46 3.83
C LEU A 8 -1.59 -6.04 3.69
N LYS A 9 -2.39 -6.88 3.06
CA LYS A 9 -3.83 -6.66 2.95
C LYS A 9 -4.44 -6.81 4.34
N GLU A 10 -5.03 -5.74 4.86
CA GLU A 10 -5.74 -5.79 6.14
C GLU A 10 -7.21 -6.14 5.90
N TYR A 11 -7.80 -5.52 4.88
CA TYR A 11 -9.23 -5.67 4.62
C TYR A 11 -9.53 -5.49 3.13
N GLU A 12 -10.48 -6.24 2.60
CA GLU A 12 -10.91 -6.14 1.21
C GLU A 12 -12.42 -6.28 1.10
N ASP A 13 -13.05 -5.28 0.50
CA ASP A 13 -14.43 -5.28 0.05
C ASP A 13 -14.50 -5.34 -1.49
N ASP A 14 -15.73 -5.47 -1.99
CA ASP A 14 -16.11 -5.19 -3.36
C ASP A 14 -15.79 -3.73 -3.78
N GLU A 15 -16.01 -2.75 -2.90
CA GLU A 15 -15.84 -1.34 -3.24
C GLU A 15 -14.45 -0.77 -2.93
N SER A 16 -13.77 -1.30 -1.91
CA SER A 16 -12.49 -0.77 -1.44
C SER A 16 -11.58 -1.84 -0.88
N VAL A 17 -10.28 -1.55 -0.85
CA VAL A 17 -9.27 -2.43 -0.25
C VAL A 17 -8.35 -1.60 0.63
N VAL A 18 -8.04 -2.12 1.80
CA VAL A 18 -7.15 -1.51 2.79
C VAL A 18 -5.88 -2.35 2.90
N TYR A 19 -4.75 -1.68 2.73
CA TYR A 19 -3.42 -2.25 2.86
C TYR A 19 -2.63 -1.52 3.94
N LYS A 20 -1.83 -2.28 4.67
CA LYS A 20 -0.73 -1.76 5.46
C LYS A 20 0.52 -1.66 4.60
N PHE A 21 1.24 -0.55 4.69
CA PHE A 21 2.45 -0.32 3.92
C PHE A 21 3.59 0.15 4.83
N GLY A 22 4.80 -0.36 4.59
CA GLY A 22 5.97 0.11 5.32
C GLY A 22 7.22 -0.72 5.04
N PRO A 23 8.38 -0.37 5.61
CA PRO A 23 9.59 -1.15 5.45
C PRO A 23 9.55 -2.51 6.17
N ASN A 24 8.85 -2.59 7.31
CA ASN A 24 8.81 -3.75 8.19
C ASN A 24 7.43 -3.86 8.86
N GLU A 25 7.08 -5.03 9.38
CA GLU A 25 5.80 -5.28 10.09
C GLU A 25 5.61 -4.42 11.35
N ASN A 26 6.70 -3.97 11.97
CA ASN A 26 6.66 -3.08 13.14
C ASN A 26 6.41 -1.61 12.78
N THR A 27 6.63 -1.21 11.53
CA THR A 27 6.61 0.18 11.09
C THR A 27 5.79 0.28 9.83
N MET A 28 4.47 0.32 9.99
CA MET A 28 3.52 0.34 8.88
C MET A 28 2.51 1.48 9.03
N GLY A 29 2.24 2.16 7.92
CA GLY A 29 1.07 3.01 7.72
C GLY A 29 -0.08 2.20 7.10
N LYS A 30 -1.22 2.84 6.88
CA LYS A 30 -2.40 2.26 6.23
C LYS A 30 -2.85 3.10 5.06
N ILE A 31 -3.06 2.46 3.93
CA ILE A 31 -3.58 3.04 2.70
C ILE A 31 -4.89 2.32 2.33
N LYS A 32 -5.88 3.11 1.96
CA LYS A 32 -7.15 2.65 1.41
C LYS A 32 -7.21 3.00 -0.08
N LEU A 33 -7.46 2.00 -0.91
CA LEU A 33 -7.79 2.18 -2.32
C LEU A 33 -9.28 1.92 -2.49
N ASN A 34 -10.01 2.90 -3.02
CA ASN A 34 -11.37 2.70 -3.48
C ASN A 34 -11.35 2.19 -4.94
N LYS A 35 -11.84 0.98 -5.18
CA LYS A 35 -11.81 0.30 -6.49
C LYS A 35 -12.72 1.00 -7.51
N ILE A 36 -13.81 1.63 -7.06
CA ILE A 36 -14.78 2.34 -7.91
C ILE A 36 -14.24 3.69 -8.37
N THR A 37 -13.85 4.54 -7.41
CA THR A 37 -13.38 5.90 -7.66
C THR A 37 -11.89 5.96 -8.03
N ARG A 38 -11.16 4.85 -7.83
CA ARG A 38 -9.72 4.72 -8.03
C ARG A 38 -8.91 5.73 -7.21
N LYS A 39 -9.47 6.17 -6.08
CA LYS A 39 -8.83 7.10 -5.15
C LYS A 39 -8.07 6.36 -4.08
N PHE A 40 -6.87 6.86 -3.80
CA PHE A 40 -6.05 6.45 -2.67
C PHE A 40 -6.31 7.40 -1.50
N SER A 41 -6.38 6.86 -0.29
CA SER A 41 -6.54 7.62 0.94
C SER A 41 -5.62 7.04 1.99
N GLU A 42 -4.77 7.88 2.57
CA GLU A 42 -3.95 7.48 3.70
C GLU A 42 -4.83 7.50 4.96
N LEU A 43 -4.94 6.35 5.62
CA LEU A 43 -5.66 6.21 6.88
C LEU A 43 -4.72 6.37 8.07
N GLU A 44 -3.51 5.83 7.97
CA GLU A 44 -2.47 5.95 8.99
C GLU A 44 -1.13 6.22 8.33
N GLU A 45 -0.42 7.22 8.83
CA GLU A 45 0.95 7.51 8.42
C GLU A 45 1.92 6.54 9.11
N ILE A 46 3.10 6.33 8.52
CA ILE A 46 4.15 5.55 9.17
C ILE A 46 4.62 6.32 10.42
N PRO A 47 4.58 5.72 11.63
CA PRO A 47 4.88 6.42 12.89
C PRO A 47 6.37 6.78 13.08
N ASN A 48 7.21 6.51 12.07
CA ASN A 48 8.64 6.73 12.13
C ASN A 48 9.01 8.02 11.39
N LYS A 49 9.32 9.08 12.15
CA LYS A 49 9.74 10.39 11.63
C LYS A 49 11.04 10.38 10.82
N ASP A 50 11.87 9.36 11.01
CA ASP A 50 13.13 9.21 10.27
C ASP A 50 12.90 8.66 8.84
N LEU A 51 11.73 8.09 8.59
CA LEU A 51 11.36 7.55 7.29
C LEU A 51 10.42 8.51 6.55
N PRO A 52 10.69 8.82 5.27
CA PRO A 52 9.77 9.60 4.47
C PRO A 52 8.50 8.78 4.19
N SER A 53 7.46 8.96 5.00
CA SER A 53 6.15 8.28 4.86
C SER A 53 5.59 8.41 3.44
N THR A 54 5.75 9.59 2.84
CA THR A 54 5.35 9.92 1.47
C THR A 54 6.01 9.02 0.41
N PHE A 55 7.27 8.62 0.59
CA PHE A 55 7.94 7.71 -0.34
C PHE A 55 7.28 6.34 -0.34
N TYR A 56 7.03 5.78 0.85
CA TYR A 56 6.38 4.47 0.95
C TYR A 56 4.93 4.52 0.49
N PHE A 57 4.21 5.61 0.79
CA PHE A 57 2.85 5.82 0.33
C PHE A 57 2.76 5.85 -1.19
N ASP A 58 3.63 6.64 -1.86
CA ASP A 58 3.62 6.75 -3.32
C ASP A 58 3.94 5.39 -3.98
N ARG A 59 4.92 4.66 -3.44
CA ARG A 59 5.26 3.30 -3.91
C ARG A 59 4.14 2.31 -3.70
N ALA A 60 3.47 2.34 -2.54
CA ALA A 60 2.31 1.52 -2.25
C ALA A 60 1.17 1.82 -3.23
N ALA A 61 0.85 3.11 -3.43
CA ALA A 61 -0.18 3.56 -4.35
C ALA A 61 0.12 3.13 -5.80
N GLN A 62 1.37 3.27 -6.26
CA GLN A 62 1.80 2.80 -7.58
C GLN A 62 1.59 1.29 -7.74
N ARG A 63 2.02 0.48 -6.75
CA ARG A 63 1.85 -0.98 -6.82
C ARG A 63 0.38 -1.37 -6.84
N LEU A 64 -0.44 -0.74 -6.00
CA LEU A 64 -1.89 -0.98 -5.96
C LEU A 64 -2.59 -0.52 -7.25
N ALA A 65 -2.16 0.59 -7.86
CA ALA A 65 -2.64 1.03 -9.16
C ALA A 65 -2.31 0.01 -10.26
N VAL A 66 -1.10 -0.58 -10.22
CA VAL A 66 -0.71 -1.65 -11.14
C VAL A 66 -1.58 -2.90 -10.93
N CYS A 67 -1.85 -3.30 -9.69
CA CYS A 67 -2.75 -4.42 -9.41
C CYS A 67 -4.17 -4.15 -9.93
N LEU A 68 -4.67 -2.93 -9.76
CA LEU A 68 -5.99 -2.53 -10.26
C LEU A 68 -6.08 -2.51 -11.79
N VAL A 69 -5.10 -1.92 -12.47
CA VAL A 69 -5.14 -1.68 -13.93
C VAL A 69 -4.60 -2.85 -14.74
N ARG A 70 -3.49 -3.45 -14.31
CA ARG A 70 -2.78 -4.50 -15.08
C ARG A 70 -3.14 -5.90 -14.62
N GLU A 71 -3.37 -6.11 -13.32
CA GLU A 71 -3.71 -7.42 -12.76
C GLU A 71 -5.23 -7.63 -12.62
N GLY A 72 -6.05 -6.78 -13.24
CA GLY A 72 -7.51 -6.94 -13.28
C GLY A 72 -8.20 -6.77 -11.93
N GLY A 73 -7.56 -6.10 -10.96
CA GLY A 73 -8.08 -5.97 -9.61
C GLY A 73 -7.75 -7.15 -8.70
N VAL A 74 -6.75 -7.96 -9.04
CA VAL A 74 -6.22 -8.99 -8.13
C VAL A 74 -5.27 -8.36 -7.13
N PHE A 75 -5.62 -8.45 -5.84
CA PHE A 75 -4.91 -7.86 -4.72
C PHE A 75 -4.34 -8.97 -3.81
N PRO A 76 -3.01 -9.24 -3.86
CA PRO A 76 -2.40 -10.31 -3.08
C PRO A 76 -2.42 -10.00 -1.58
N GLU A 77 -2.65 -11.00 -0.73
CA GLU A 77 -2.67 -10.80 0.73
C GLU A 77 -1.36 -10.21 1.29
N LYS A 78 -0.22 -10.66 0.76
CA LYS A 78 1.09 -10.14 1.10
C LYS A 78 1.85 -9.88 -0.18
N THR A 79 2.34 -8.65 -0.33
CA THR A 79 3.21 -8.25 -1.44
C THR A 79 4.43 -7.58 -0.87
N ALA A 80 5.61 -8.00 -1.28
CA ALA A 80 6.84 -7.34 -0.90
C ALA A 80 7.68 -7.10 -2.15
N PHE A 81 8.25 -5.91 -2.26
CA PHE A 81 9.06 -5.53 -3.40
C PHE A 81 10.15 -4.55 -3.00
N GLU A 82 11.21 -4.58 -3.79
CA GLU A 82 12.37 -3.70 -3.66
C GLU A 82 12.29 -2.58 -4.70
N SER A 83 12.58 -1.35 -4.28
CA SER A 83 12.64 -0.14 -5.12
C SER A 83 14.00 0.52 -5.10
#